data_AF-A0A2X0QUR0-F1
#
_entry.id   AF-A0A2X0QUR0-F1
#
_cell.length_a   1.000
_cell.length_b   1.000
_cell.length_c   1.000
_cell.angle_alpha   90.00
_cell.angle_beta   90.00
_cell.angle_gamma   90.00
#
_symmetry.space_group_name_H-M   'P 1'
#
loop_
_entity.id
_entity.type
_entity.pdbx_description
1 polymer ?
#
loop_
_entity_poly.entity_id
_entity_poly.type
_entity_poly.pdbx_seq_one_letter_code
_entity_poly.pdbx_strand_id
1 'polypeptide(L)'
;MVNDTKPKPYYELASIKTLVNLDQFFVVNRRANNNLQDLDWDLHKLKCFILALKEEHFVNTYPECEINNGHAIINCDGYKMQFDDANLKEDKREGLEFFIKLAISNYSKALIVSFHLS
;
A
#
# COMPACT_ATOMS: atom_id res chain seq x y z
N MET A 1 11.97 -23.92 19.91
CA MET A 1 10.81 -23.02 20.01
C MET A 1 11.05 -21.88 19.06
N VAL A 2 10.46 -21.92 17.86
CA VAL A 2 10.50 -20.77 16.95
C VAL A 2 9.50 -19.78 17.52
N ASN A 3 9.97 -18.62 17.97
CA ASN A 3 9.08 -17.52 18.32
C ASN A 3 8.42 -17.08 17.01
N ASP A 4 7.21 -17.57 16.72
CA ASP A 4 6.33 -17.09 15.66
C ASP A 4 5.81 -15.68 16.01
N THR A 5 6.71 -14.75 16.27
CA THR A 5 6.39 -13.32 16.25
C THR A 5 6.06 -12.99 14.80
N LYS A 6 4.76 -12.78 14.53
CA LYS A 6 4.32 -12.15 13.28
C LYS A 6 5.22 -10.95 12.99
N PRO A 7 5.69 -10.78 11.74
CA PRO A 7 6.52 -9.65 11.38
C PRO A 7 5.79 -8.36 11.76
N LYS A 8 6.54 -7.37 12.23
CA LYS A 8 6.03 -6.02 12.46
C LYS A 8 6.28 -5.18 11.22
N PRO A 9 5.40 -4.23 10.88
CA PRO A 9 5.63 -3.33 9.77
C PRO A 9 6.90 -2.50 10.00
N TYR A 10 7.61 -2.16 8.92
CA TYR A 10 8.73 -1.23 8.93
C TYR A 10 8.29 0.20 9.25
N TYR A 11 7.06 0.56 8.88
CA TYR A 11 6.52 1.89 9.01
C TYR A 11 5.21 1.87 9.79
N GLU A 12 5.03 2.83 10.69
CA GLU A 12 3.76 3.00 11.37
C GLU A 12 2.67 3.44 10.37
N LEU A 13 1.52 2.78 10.38
CA LEU A 13 0.43 3.12 9.47
C LEU A 13 -0.06 4.56 9.66
N ALA A 14 -0.02 5.07 10.90
CA ALA A 14 -0.34 6.47 11.20
C ALA A 14 0.57 7.45 10.47
N SER A 15 1.87 7.13 10.35
CA SER A 15 2.84 7.93 9.60
C SER A 15 2.52 7.90 8.10
N ILE A 16 2.22 6.73 7.54
CA ILE A 16 1.79 6.58 6.15
C ILE A 16 0.55 7.42 5.86
N LYS A 17 -0.49 7.31 6.70
CA LYS A 17 -1.75 8.05 6.55
C LYS A 17 -1.55 9.55 6.65
N THR A 18 -0.65 10.01 7.52
CA THR A 18 -0.29 11.43 7.62
C THR A 18 0.30 11.93 6.31
N LEU A 19 1.22 11.18 5.70
CA LEU A 19 1.83 11.55 4.42
C LEU A 19 0.79 11.57 3.28
N VAL A 20 -0.11 10.59 3.24
CA VAL A 20 -1.20 10.55 2.25
C VAL A 20 -2.19 11.69 2.42
N ASN A 21 -2.52 12.08 3.66
CA ASN A 21 -3.38 13.23 3.92
C ASN A 21 -2.75 14.55 3.45
N LEU A 22 -1.43 14.68 3.52
CA LEU A 22 -0.66 15.82 3.03
C LEU A 22 -0.40 15.77 1.51
N ASP A 23 -0.98 14.80 0.79
CA ASP A 23 -0.73 14.53 -0.63
C ASP A 23 0.77 14.31 -0.95
N GLN A 24 1.52 13.82 0.06
CA GLN A 24 2.93 13.47 -0.02
C GLN A 24 3.09 11.97 -0.31
N PHE A 25 2.46 11.50 -1.40
CA PHE A 25 2.56 10.13 -1.87
C PHE A 25 2.59 10.02 -3.40
N PHE A 26 3.20 8.96 -3.93
CA PHE A 26 3.22 8.70 -5.37
C PHE A 26 3.43 7.22 -5.71
N VAL A 27 3.14 6.89 -6.97
CA VAL A 27 3.27 5.54 -7.54
C VAL A 27 4.64 5.41 -8.22
N VAL A 28 5.46 4.43 -7.80
CA VAL A 28 6.89 4.40 -8.20
C VAL A 28 7.23 3.47 -9.35
N ASN A 29 6.36 2.53 -9.71
CA ASN A 29 6.65 1.62 -10.80
C ASN A 29 5.53 1.54 -11.82
N ARG A 30 5.94 1.28 -13.06
CA ARG A 30 5.04 1.13 -14.20
C ARG A 30 4.00 0.05 -13.93
N ARG A 31 4.34 -1.01 -13.21
CA ARG A 31 3.42 -2.09 -12.86
C ARG A 31 2.27 -1.62 -11.96
N ALA A 32 2.55 -0.89 -10.89
CA ALA A 32 1.52 -0.33 -10.03
C ALA A 32 0.67 0.69 -10.80
N ASN A 33 1.29 1.50 -11.66
CA ASN A 33 0.54 2.45 -12.50
C ASN A 33 -0.37 1.73 -13.51
N ASN A 34 0.12 0.69 -14.17
CA ASN A 34 -0.70 -0.14 -15.06
C ASN A 34 -1.85 -0.80 -14.30
N ASN A 35 -1.57 -1.37 -13.12
CA ASN A 35 -2.61 -2.02 -12.32
C ASN A 35 -3.68 -1.04 -11.84
N LEU A 36 -3.32 0.22 -11.53
CA LEU A 36 -4.32 1.27 -11.23
C LEU A 36 -5.16 1.59 -12.46
N GLN A 37 -4.56 1.68 -13.65
CA GLN A 37 -5.29 1.87 -14.90
C GLN A 37 -6.22 0.69 -15.21
N ASP A 38 -5.75 -0.54 -15.03
CA ASP A 38 -6.54 -1.76 -15.25
C ASP A 38 -7.75 -1.84 -14.31
N LEU A 39 -7.64 -1.24 -13.11
CA LEU A 39 -8.71 -1.16 -12.12
C LEU A 39 -9.59 0.10 -12.27
N ASP A 40 -9.28 1.01 -13.21
CA ASP A 40 -9.91 2.33 -13.33
C ASP A 40 -9.87 3.13 -12.01
N TRP A 41 -8.71 3.06 -11.35
CA TRP A 41 -8.42 3.79 -10.12
C TRP A 41 -7.63 5.05 -10.38
N ASP A 42 -8.14 6.17 -9.89
CA ASP A 42 -7.41 7.43 -9.82
C ASP A 42 -6.65 7.56 -8.49
N LEU A 43 -5.89 8.65 -8.35
CA LEU A 43 -5.15 8.94 -7.12
C LEU A 43 -6.08 9.19 -5.91
N HIS A 44 -7.32 9.62 -6.14
CA HIS A 44 -8.27 9.86 -5.07
C HIS A 44 -8.78 8.55 -4.44
N LYS A 45 -9.22 7.58 -5.26
CA LYS A 45 -9.59 6.24 -4.82
C LYS A 45 -8.43 5.57 -4.07
N LEU A 46 -7.22 5.68 -4.61
CA LEU A 46 -6.01 5.14 -3.98
C LEU A 46 -5.73 5.78 -2.61
N LYS A 47 -5.88 7.10 -2.50
CA LYS A 47 -5.82 7.82 -1.22
C LYS A 47 -6.86 7.30 -0.23
N CYS A 48 -8.12 7.18 -0.64
CA CYS A 48 -9.19 6.63 0.19
C CYS A 48 -8.89 5.20 0.67
N PHE A 49 -8.37 4.34 -0.22
CA PHE A 49 -7.96 2.99 0.13
C PHE A 49 -6.90 2.98 1.22
N ILE A 50 -5.81 3.74 1.06
CA ILE A 50 -4.72 3.80 2.05
C ILE A 50 -5.21 4.37 3.39
N LEU A 51 -6.08 5.39 3.34
CA LEU A 51 -6.66 5.97 4.55
C LEU A 51 -7.63 5.02 5.27
N ALA A 52 -8.27 4.10 4.55
CA ALA A 52 -9.15 3.07 5.12
C ALA A 52 -8.38 1.90 5.75
N LEU A 53 -7.09 1.71 5.44
CA LEU A 53 -6.29 0.64 6.03
C LEU A 53 -6.26 0.67 7.56
N LYS A 54 -6.17 -0.50 8.20
CA LYS A 54 -6.00 -0.66 9.64
C LYS A 54 -4.80 -1.57 9.90
N GLU A 55 -4.29 -1.56 11.12
CA GLU A 55 -3.17 -2.42 11.51
C GLU A 55 -3.49 -3.92 11.30
N GLU A 56 -4.76 -4.33 11.43
CA GLU A 56 -5.20 -5.70 11.16
C GLU A 56 -5.07 -6.12 9.69
N HIS A 57 -4.96 -5.16 8.77
CA HIS A 57 -4.76 -5.41 7.34
C HIS A 57 -3.30 -5.69 6.98
N PHE A 58 -2.37 -5.55 7.92
CA PHE A 58 -0.97 -5.86 7.70
C PHE A 58 -0.79 -7.37 7.44
N VAL A 59 -0.11 -7.71 6.35
CA VAL A 59 0.11 -9.10 5.94
C VAL A 59 1.55 -9.52 6.24
N ASN A 60 2.51 -8.80 5.68
CA ASN A 60 3.93 -9.16 5.76
C ASN A 60 4.82 -7.96 5.39
N THR A 61 6.09 -8.07 5.77
CA THR A 61 7.17 -7.21 5.28
C THR A 61 7.77 -7.79 3.99
N TYR A 62 8.19 -6.91 3.10
CA TYR A 62 8.88 -7.24 1.86
C TYR A 62 10.18 -6.43 1.83
N PRO A 63 11.28 -6.97 2.37
CA PRO A 63 12.57 -6.30 2.33
C PRO A 63 13.08 -6.20 0.89
N GLU A 64 13.97 -5.23 0.68
CA GLU A 64 14.79 -5.13 -0.53
C GLU A 64 14.01 -5.08 -1.86
N CYS A 65 12.83 -4.44 -1.87
CA CYS A 65 12.06 -4.26 -3.10
C CYS A 65 12.74 -3.23 -4.02
N GLU A 66 12.91 -3.61 -5.28
CA GLU A 66 13.42 -2.73 -6.32
C GLU A 66 12.39 -1.66 -6.73
N ILE A 67 12.84 -0.41 -6.79
CA ILE A 67 12.07 0.74 -7.29
C ILE A 67 12.86 1.48 -8.38
N ASN A 68 12.18 2.38 -9.11
CA ASN A 68 12.78 3.14 -10.20
C ASN A 68 13.49 2.24 -11.22
N ASN A 69 12.89 1.11 -11.63
CA ASN A 69 13.47 0.12 -12.55
C ASN A 69 14.80 -0.49 -12.07
N GLY A 70 14.94 -0.78 -10.77
CA GLY A 70 16.12 -1.45 -10.20
C GLY A 70 17.23 -0.50 -9.72
N HIS A 71 17.05 0.81 -9.87
CA HIS A 71 18.06 1.81 -9.50
C HIS A 71 18.10 2.10 -7.98
N ALA A 72 17.08 1.70 -7.23
CA ALA A 72 17.06 1.85 -5.78
C ALA A 72 16.32 0.68 -5.13
N ILE A 73 16.67 0.43 -3.87
CA ILE A 73 16.13 -0.64 -3.05
C ILE A 73 15.38 -0.01 -1.86
N ILE A 74 14.19 -0.51 -1.56
CA ILE A 74 13.40 -0.04 -0.41
C ILE A 74 12.67 -1.20 0.27
N ASN A 75 12.53 -1.10 1.58
CA ASN A 75 11.70 -2.03 2.35
C ASN A 75 10.23 -1.63 2.22
N CYS A 76 9.34 -2.60 2.07
CA CYS A 76 7.91 -2.37 1.92
C CYS A 76 7.11 -3.13 2.97
N ASP A 77 5.98 -2.56 3.35
CA ASP A 77 4.93 -3.21 4.13
C ASP A 77 3.77 -3.56 3.21
N GLY A 78 3.33 -4.81 3.26
CA GLY A 78 2.18 -5.29 2.49
C GLY A 78 0.91 -5.26 3.32
N TYR A 79 -0.15 -4.72 2.73
CA TYR A 79 -1.49 -4.69 3.32
C TYR A 79 -2.50 -5.31 2.39
N LYS A 80 -3.51 -5.95 2.96
CA LYS A 80 -4.62 -6.57 2.24
C LYS A 80 -5.95 -6.20 2.88
N MET A 81 -6.91 -5.74 2.09
CA MET A 81 -8.20 -5.25 2.58
C MET A 81 -9.28 -5.51 1.53
N GLN A 82 -10.47 -5.91 1.98
CA GLN A 82 -11.66 -5.88 1.14
C GLN A 82 -12.19 -4.44 1.08
N PHE A 83 -12.24 -3.88 -0.13
CA PHE A 83 -12.59 -2.49 -0.37
C PHE A 83 -13.74 -2.41 -1.35
N ASP A 84 -14.68 -1.53 -1.04
CA ASP A 84 -15.79 -1.17 -1.91
C ASP A 84 -15.44 0.13 -2.62
N ASP A 85 -15.11 -0.01 -3.91
CA ASP A 85 -14.72 1.08 -4.80
C ASP A 85 -15.85 2.10 -5.02
N ALA A 86 -17.11 1.69 -4.86
CA ALA A 86 -18.24 2.59 -5.04
C ALA A 86 -18.44 3.50 -3.83
N ASN A 87 -18.23 2.97 -2.62
CA ASN A 87 -18.38 3.72 -1.36
C ASN A 87 -17.05 4.21 -0.76
N LEU A 88 -15.92 3.91 -1.38
CA LEU A 88 -14.57 4.33 -0.99
C LEU A 88 -14.21 3.97 0.46
N LYS A 89 -14.61 2.78 0.90
CA LYS A 89 -14.42 2.31 2.27
C LYS A 89 -14.18 0.80 2.32
N GLU A 90 -13.69 0.33 3.46
CA GLU A 90 -13.62 -1.10 3.75
C GLU A 90 -15.04 -1.71 3.78
N ASP A 91 -15.24 -2.81 3.06
CA ASP A 91 -16.47 -3.59 3.09
C ASP A 91 -16.13 -5.09 3.10
N LYS A 92 -16.41 -5.77 4.20
CA LYS A 92 -16.08 -7.21 4.40
C LYS A 92 -17.11 -8.17 3.77
N ARG A 93 -18.16 -7.67 3.11
CA ARG A 93 -19.24 -8.48 2.54
C ARG A 93 -19.24 -8.46 1.02
N GLU A 94 -19.23 -7.25 0.47
CA GLU A 94 -19.36 -7.03 -0.98
C GLU A 94 -18.08 -6.41 -1.58
N GLY A 95 -17.09 -6.09 -0.75
CA GLY A 95 -15.83 -5.50 -1.19
C GLY A 95 -14.94 -6.50 -1.92
N LEU A 96 -14.19 -5.99 -2.88
CA LEU A 96 -13.17 -6.75 -3.58
C LEU A 96 -11.86 -6.73 -2.78
N GLU A 97 -11.15 -7.86 -2.75
CA GLU A 97 -9.90 -7.95 -1.99
C GLU A 97 -8.75 -7.34 -2.78
N PHE A 98 -8.15 -6.28 -2.24
CA PHE A 98 -6.97 -5.65 -2.83
C PHE A 98 -5.76 -5.83 -1.94
N PHE A 99 -4.60 -5.92 -2.59
CA PHE A 99 -3.30 -5.91 -1.95
C PHE A 99 -2.47 -4.71 -2.41
N ILE A 100 -1.82 -4.06 -1.46
CA ILE A 100 -0.93 -2.93 -1.68
C ILE A 100 0.40 -3.13 -0.97
N LYS A 101 1.50 -2.68 -1.59
CA LYS A 101 2.81 -2.51 -0.95
C LYS A 101 3.11 -1.03 -0.78
N LEU A 102 3.35 -0.64 0.46
CA LEU A 102 3.64 0.74 0.87
C LEU A 102 5.04 0.83 1.45
N ALA A 103 5.73 1.93 1.16
CA ALA A 103 7.03 2.23 1.73
C ALA A 103 7.15 3.72 2.03
N ILE A 104 8.11 4.13 2.86
CA ILE A 104 8.43 5.55 3.06
C ILE A 104 9.84 5.80 2.54
N SER A 105 9.97 6.67 1.53
CA SER A 105 11.27 7.10 1.02
C SER A 105 11.85 8.22 1.88
N ASN A 106 13.15 8.13 2.15
CA ASN A 106 13.91 9.22 2.77
C ASN A 106 14.01 10.48 1.90
N TYR A 107 13.74 10.37 0.58
CA TYR A 107 13.87 11.49 -0.35
C TYR A 107 12.54 12.21 -0.61
N SER A 108 11.43 11.47 -0.67
CA SER A 108 10.21 11.94 -1.32
C SER A 108 8.91 11.57 -0.59
N LYS A 109 9.01 11.05 0.65
CA LYS A 109 7.86 10.66 1.48
C LYS A 109 7.05 9.52 0.79
N ALA A 110 5.83 9.18 1.21
CA ALA A 110 5.25 7.83 1.03
C ALA A 110 5.24 7.30 -0.43
N LEU A 111 5.65 6.06 -0.64
CA LEU A 111 5.77 5.39 -1.94
C LEU A 111 4.80 4.21 -2.06
N ILE A 112 4.15 4.09 -3.21
CA ILE A 112 3.35 2.92 -3.59
C ILE A 112 4.15 2.10 -4.59
N VAL A 113 4.56 0.91 -4.16
CA VAL A 113 5.46 0.03 -4.92
C VAL A 113 4.68 -1.05 -5.68
N SER A 114 3.50 -1.43 -5.23
CA SER A 114 2.65 -2.39 -5.94
C SER A 114 1.21 -2.27 -5.48
N PHE A 115 0.26 -2.44 -6.38
CA PHE A 115 -1.17 -2.46 -6.09
C PHE A 115 -1.85 -3.44 -7.04
N HIS A 116 -2.70 -4.35 -6.56
CA HIS A 116 -3.48 -5.25 -7.42
C HIS A 116 -4.66 -5.89 -6.68
N LEU A 117 -5.65 -6.33 -7.45
CA LEU A 117 -6.67 -7.26 -6.98
C LEU A 117 -6.01 -8.59 -6.59
N SER A 118 -6.35 -9.11 -5.42
CA SER A 118 -5.78 -10.34 -4.84
C SER A 118 -6.55 -11.60 -5.17
#